data_AF-A0A5S9P666-F1
#
_entry.id   AF-A0A5S9P666-F1
#
_cell.length_a   1.000
_cell.length_b   1.000
_cell.length_c   1.000
_cell.angle_alpha   90.00
_cell.angle_beta   90.00
_cell.angle_gamma   90.00
#
_symmetry.space_group_name_H-M   'P 1'
#
loop_
_entity.id
_entity.type
_entity.pdbx_description
1 polymer ?
#
loop_
_entity_poly.entity_id
_entity_poly.type
_entity_poly.pdbx_seq_one_letter_code
_entity_poly.pdbx_strand_id
1 'polypeptide(L)'
;MSERTGTLIAQGSPSSLAVVVPALVVVAVLAAAVFAPELVVEVSRGDFLLVTVFLGGGAAWLTGRSIARTWRSYRQAVIYAVLLGCVVRFFHYALFEGTLLSLQHFISDTAFLTAITTLGFRAERAAQMGTRYGWLYRQSGPVGWSETAPSGAPGEAP
;
A
#
# COMPACT_ATOMS: atom_id res chain seq x y z
N MET A 1 29.32 -6.12 -3.79
CA MET A 1 28.07 -5.33 -3.60
C MET A 1 27.23 -5.52 -4.85
N SER A 2 26.49 -6.64 -4.94
CA SER A 2 25.78 -7.01 -6.18
C SER A 2 24.55 -6.14 -6.34
N GLU A 3 24.50 -5.31 -7.38
CA GLU A 3 23.29 -4.59 -7.76
C GLU A 3 22.19 -5.60 -8.09
N ARG A 4 21.24 -5.75 -7.17
CA ARG A 4 20.01 -6.51 -7.42
C ARG A 4 19.10 -5.63 -8.28
N THR A 5 19.25 -5.73 -9.60
CA THR A 5 18.30 -5.18 -10.60
C THR A 5 16.98 -5.95 -10.53
N GLY A 6 16.23 -5.73 -9.45
CA GLY A 6 14.83 -6.13 -9.30
C GLY A 6 13.97 -4.87 -9.18
N THR A 7 12.73 -4.90 -9.66
CA THR A 7 11.78 -3.79 -9.46
C THR A 7 11.66 -3.49 -7.96
N LEU A 8 11.46 -2.24 -7.54
CA LEU A 8 11.38 -1.86 -6.10
C LEU A 8 10.35 -2.70 -5.30
N ILE A 9 9.31 -3.19 -5.96
CA ILE A 9 8.30 -4.09 -5.39
C ILE A 9 8.82 -5.52 -5.18
N ALA A 10 9.74 -6.00 -6.03
CA ALA A 10 10.34 -7.33 -5.96
C ALA A 10 11.36 -7.46 -4.81
N GLN A 11 11.88 -6.33 -4.30
CA GLN A 11 12.71 -6.34 -3.11
C GLN A 11 11.86 -6.71 -1.88
N GLY A 12 12.20 -7.83 -1.26
CA GLY A 12 11.51 -8.33 -0.07
C GLY A 12 11.79 -7.54 1.21
N SER A 13 12.85 -6.72 1.23
CA SER A 13 13.27 -6.04 2.46
C SER A 13 12.13 -5.24 3.12
N PRO A 14 11.94 -5.38 4.45
CA PRO A 14 10.97 -4.60 5.21
C PRO A 14 11.28 -3.09 5.19
N SER A 15 12.53 -2.70 4.87
CA SER A 15 12.96 -1.31 4.67
C SER A 15 13.01 -0.88 3.19
N SER A 16 12.44 -1.68 2.27
CA SER A 16 12.40 -1.30 0.86
C SER A 16 11.61 0.00 0.65
N LEU A 17 11.97 0.77 -0.38
CA LEU A 17 11.25 2.01 -0.75
C LEU A 17 9.75 1.75 -0.99
N ALA A 18 9.40 0.54 -1.42
CA ALA A 18 8.01 0.11 -1.61
C ALA A 18 7.20 -0.07 -0.32
N VAL A 19 7.84 -0.02 0.86
CA VAL A 19 7.18 0.05 2.18
C VAL A 19 7.26 1.47 2.73
N VAL A 20 8.47 2.05 2.71
CA VAL A 20 8.74 3.35 3.32
C VAL A 20 7.96 4.47 2.63
N VAL A 21 7.96 4.52 1.30
CA VAL A 21 7.27 5.59 0.56
C VAL A 21 5.75 5.55 0.82
N PRO A 22 5.05 4.41 0.66
CA PRO A 22 3.63 4.34 1.01
C PRO A 22 3.34 4.67 2.47
N ALA A 23 4.15 4.18 3.41
CA ALA A 23 3.96 4.49 4.83
C ALA A 23 4.11 6.00 5.11
N LEU A 24 5.13 6.64 4.52
CA LEU A 24 5.32 8.08 4.63
C LEU A 24 4.17 8.86 4.00
N VAL A 25 3.63 8.42 2.87
CA VAL A 25 2.45 9.05 2.25
C VAL A 25 1.23 8.96 3.17
N VAL A 26 0.96 7.79 3.75
CA VAL A 26 -0.14 7.62 4.72
C VAL A 26 0.04 8.57 5.90
N VAL A 27 1.24 8.59 6.50
CA VAL A 27 1.54 9.47 7.64
C VAL A 27 1.42 10.94 7.25
N ALA A 28 1.95 11.35 6.10
CA ALA A 28 1.90 12.71 5.62
C ALA A 28 0.46 13.19 5.38
N VAL A 29 -0.39 12.35 4.78
CA VAL A 29 -1.80 12.68 4.55
C VAL A 29 -2.57 12.78 5.87
N LEU A 30 -2.35 11.85 6.80
CA LEU A 30 -2.99 11.91 8.12
C LEU A 30 -2.51 13.12 8.93
N ALA A 31 -1.22 13.46 8.86
CA ALA A 31 -0.69 14.66 9.48
C ALA A 31 -1.27 15.93 8.83
N ALA A 32 -1.36 15.97 7.50
CA ALA A 32 -1.99 17.09 6.79
C ALA A 32 -3.45 17.27 7.21
N ALA A 33 -4.22 16.19 7.38
CA ALA A 33 -5.60 16.30 7.86
C ALA A 33 -5.73 16.97 9.25
N VAL A 34 -4.68 16.92 10.08
CA VAL A 34 -4.62 17.55 11.41
C VAL A 34 -4.07 18.98 11.34
N PHE A 35 -2.93 19.17 10.69
CA PHE A 35 -2.14 20.41 10.74
C PHE A 35 -2.38 21.37 9.57
N ALA A 36 -2.80 20.84 8.41
CA ALA A 36 -3.01 21.57 7.16
C ALA A 36 -4.25 21.01 6.43
N PRO A 37 -5.44 21.07 7.06
CA PRO A 37 -6.63 20.37 6.60
C PRO A 37 -7.05 20.79 5.19
N GLU A 38 -6.78 22.03 4.76
CA GLU A 38 -7.06 22.54 3.41
C GLU A 38 -6.41 21.73 2.28
N LEU A 39 -5.43 20.88 2.58
CA LEU A 39 -4.76 20.02 1.60
C LEU A 39 -5.54 18.74 1.28
N VAL A 40 -6.40 18.29 2.20
CA VAL A 40 -7.00 16.94 2.16
C VAL A 40 -8.49 16.94 2.51
N VAL A 41 -8.91 17.85 3.38
CA VAL A 41 -10.26 17.98 3.92
C VAL A 41 -10.97 19.12 3.21
N GLU A 42 -12.02 18.79 2.47
CA GLU A 42 -12.79 19.76 1.70
C GLU A 42 -14.01 20.29 2.47
N VAL A 43 -14.89 19.39 2.90
CA VAL A 43 -16.17 19.76 3.52
C VAL A 43 -16.06 19.72 5.04
N SER A 44 -15.65 18.57 5.60
CA SER A 44 -15.52 18.39 7.03
C SER A 44 -14.47 17.32 7.37
N ARG A 45 -13.96 17.34 8.61
CA ARG A 45 -13.07 16.27 9.05
C ARG A 45 -13.80 14.93 9.17
N GLY A 46 -15.12 14.97 9.40
CA GLY A 46 -15.95 13.77 9.57
C GLY A 46 -16.11 12.98 8.27
N ASP A 47 -16.43 13.64 7.15
CA ASP A 47 -16.53 12.96 5.85
C ASP A 47 -15.18 12.43 5.39
N PHE A 48 -14.08 13.17 5.60
CA PHE A 48 -12.74 12.66 5.31
C PHE A 48 -12.42 11.38 6.10
N LEU A 49 -12.67 11.37 7.42
CA LEU A 49 -12.43 10.20 8.27
C LEU A 49 -13.32 9.01 7.88
N LEU A 50 -14.59 9.25 7.58
CA LEU A 50 -15.53 8.20 7.21
C LEU A 50 -15.27 7.67 5.80
N VAL A 51 -15.25 8.55 4.81
CA VAL A 51 -15.24 8.18 3.39
C VAL A 51 -13.83 7.83 2.93
N THR A 52 -12.82 8.67 3.20
CA THR A 52 -11.45 8.42 2.73
C THR A 52 -10.72 7.44 3.62
N VAL A 53 -10.70 7.68 4.94
CA VAL A 53 -9.87 6.87 5.85
C VAL A 53 -10.51 5.51 6.11
N PHE A 54 -11.77 5.47 6.54
CA PHE A 54 -12.41 4.21 6.92
C PHE A 54 -12.89 3.41 5.71
N LEU A 55 -13.81 3.95 4.91
CA LEU A 55 -14.37 3.23 3.76
C LEU A 55 -13.35 3.06 2.64
N GLY A 56 -12.73 4.16 2.20
CA GLY A 56 -11.72 4.19 1.15
C GLY A 56 -10.48 3.39 1.54
N GLY A 57 -9.89 3.69 2.69
CA GLY A 57 -8.70 2.98 3.20
C GLY A 57 -8.96 1.50 3.43
N GLY A 58 -10.12 1.13 3.99
CA GLY A 58 -10.52 -0.27 4.13
C GLY A 58 -10.64 -0.99 2.78
N ALA A 59 -11.32 -0.38 1.81
CA ALA A 59 -11.46 -0.92 0.46
C ALA A 59 -10.11 -1.01 -0.26
N ALA A 60 -9.24 -0.02 -0.12
CA ALA A 60 -7.90 0.02 -0.69
C ALA A 60 -7.03 -1.14 -0.15
N TRP A 61 -7.04 -1.35 1.17
CA TRP A 61 -6.30 -2.43 1.81
C TRP A 61 -6.75 -3.80 1.28
N LEU A 62 -8.06 -4.03 1.25
CA LEU A 62 -8.64 -5.28 0.76
C LEU A 62 -8.38 -5.49 -0.74
N THR A 63 -8.40 -4.42 -1.53
CA THR A 63 -8.07 -4.44 -2.96
C THR A 63 -6.62 -4.86 -3.19
N GLY A 64 -5.68 -4.24 -2.47
CA GLY A 64 -4.26 -4.61 -2.55
C GLY A 64 -4.05 -6.09 -2.25
N ARG A 65 -4.65 -6.57 -1.16
CA ARG A 65 -4.58 -7.97 -0.75
C ARG A 65 -5.21 -8.91 -1.79
N SER A 66 -6.38 -8.60 -2.33
CA SER A 66 -7.08 -9.48 -3.28
C SER A 66 -6.31 -9.65 -4.59
N ILE A 67 -5.68 -8.57 -5.08
CA ILE A 67 -4.83 -8.62 -6.28
C ILE A 67 -3.57 -9.45 -6.00
N ALA A 68 -2.90 -9.24 -4.86
CA ALA A 68 -1.74 -10.06 -4.50
C ALA A 68 -2.09 -11.55 -4.34
N ARG A 69 -3.25 -11.87 -3.75
CA ARG A 69 -3.74 -13.27 -3.57
C ARG A 69 -3.76 -14.07 -4.85
N THR A 70 -4.11 -13.44 -5.96
CA THR A 70 -4.25 -14.07 -7.28
C THR A 70 -2.97 -14.01 -8.11
N TRP A 71 -1.84 -13.68 -7.49
CA TRP A 71 -0.53 -13.52 -8.14
C TRP A 71 -0.48 -12.45 -9.23
N ARG A 72 -1.48 -11.57 -9.30
CA ARG A 72 -1.57 -10.50 -10.28
C ARG A 72 -0.48 -9.44 -10.12
N SER A 73 -0.26 -8.68 -11.19
CA SER A 73 0.79 -7.67 -11.24
C SER A 73 0.43 -6.46 -10.37
N TYR A 74 1.45 -5.84 -9.78
CA TYR A 74 1.28 -4.62 -8.98
C TYR A 74 0.63 -3.47 -9.77
N ARG A 75 0.86 -3.42 -11.09
CA ARG A 75 0.23 -2.43 -11.98
C ARG A 75 -1.30 -2.48 -11.88
N GLN A 76 -1.89 -3.67 -11.78
CA GLN A 76 -3.34 -3.81 -11.62
C GLN A 76 -3.82 -3.25 -10.28
N ALA A 77 -3.04 -3.43 -9.20
CA ALA A 77 -3.37 -2.84 -7.89
C ALA A 77 -3.39 -1.31 -7.95
N VAL A 78 -2.41 -0.69 -8.61
CA VAL A 78 -2.36 0.77 -8.79
C VAL A 78 -3.54 1.28 -9.64
N ILE A 79 -3.86 0.60 -10.75
CA ILE A 79 -5.02 0.97 -11.58
C ILE A 79 -6.31 0.93 -10.76
N TYR A 80 -6.52 -0.13 -9.96
CA TYR A 80 -7.70 -0.21 -9.10
C TYR A 80 -7.71 0.82 -7.98
N ALA A 81 -6.55 1.22 -7.44
CA ALA A 81 -6.47 2.31 -6.48
C ALA A 81 -6.89 3.67 -7.07
N VAL A 82 -6.53 3.94 -8.33
CA VAL A 82 -6.98 5.15 -9.05
C VAL A 82 -8.49 5.13 -9.26
N LEU A 83 -9.04 4.00 -9.71
CA LEU A 83 -10.50 3.84 -9.84
C LEU A 83 -11.21 4.00 -8.49
N LEU A 84 -10.62 3.50 -7.42
CA LEU A 84 -11.14 3.68 -6.07
C LEU A 84 -11.10 5.16 -5.64
N GLY A 85 -10.06 5.90 -6.02
CA GLY A 85 -10.00 7.36 -5.85
C GLY A 85 -11.16 8.08 -6.54
N CYS A 86 -11.52 7.67 -7.75
CA CYS A 86 -12.70 8.20 -8.45
C CYS A 86 -14.00 7.91 -7.66
N VAL A 87 -14.14 6.71 -7.09
CA VAL A 87 -15.32 6.33 -6.30
C VAL A 87 -15.40 7.13 -4.99
N VAL A 88 -14.30 7.26 -4.27
CA VAL A 88 -14.23 8.07 -3.03
C VAL A 88 -14.57 9.53 -3.33
N ARG A 89 -14.03 10.08 -4.42
CA ARG A 89 -14.33 11.44 -4.86
C ARG A 89 -15.80 11.63 -5.22
N PHE A 90 -16.40 10.64 -5.87
CA PHE A 90 -17.83 10.63 -6.13
C PHE A 90 -18.66 10.61 -4.83
N PHE A 91 -18.24 9.88 -3.79
CA PHE A 91 -18.93 9.89 -2.50
C PHE A 91 -18.83 11.23 -1.76
N HIS A 92 -17.69 11.91 -1.79
CA HIS A 92 -17.60 13.27 -1.24
C HIS A 92 -18.56 14.24 -1.93
N TYR A 93 -18.68 14.17 -3.25
CA TYR A 93 -19.65 14.97 -4.00
C TYR A 93 -21.11 14.59 -3.67
N ALA A 94 -21.44 13.31 -3.74
CA ALA A 94 -22.82 12.84 -3.68
C ALA A 94 -23.45 12.88 -2.27
N LEU A 95 -22.65 12.66 -1.21
CA LEU A 95 -23.14 12.58 0.16
C LEU A 95 -22.93 13.87 0.96
N PHE A 96 -21.90 14.65 0.62
CA PHE A 96 -21.45 15.78 1.44
C PHE A 96 -21.35 17.09 0.64
N GLU A 97 -21.86 17.11 -0.60
CA GLU A 97 -21.86 18.29 -1.48
C GLU A 97 -20.46 18.86 -1.75
N GLY A 98 -19.42 18.03 -1.69
CA GLY A 98 -18.05 18.41 -2.06
C GLY A 98 -17.87 18.64 -3.57
N THR A 99 -16.73 19.19 -4.00
CA THR A 99 -16.47 19.46 -5.42
C THR A 99 -16.00 18.20 -6.13
N LEU A 100 -16.74 17.78 -7.16
CA LEU A 100 -16.42 16.58 -7.94
C LEU A 100 -15.07 16.67 -8.66
N LEU A 101 -14.82 17.79 -9.34
CA LEU A 101 -13.63 18.00 -10.19
C LEU A 101 -12.54 18.82 -9.48
N SER A 102 -12.32 18.57 -8.20
CA SER A 102 -11.19 19.17 -7.46
C SER A 102 -9.92 18.34 -7.66
N LEU A 103 -9.00 18.85 -8.49
CA LEU A 103 -7.75 18.13 -8.82
C LEU A 103 -6.88 17.89 -7.57
N GLN A 104 -6.78 18.88 -6.69
CA GLN A 104 -6.00 18.78 -5.46
C GLN A 104 -6.49 17.65 -4.56
N HIS A 105 -7.78 17.64 -4.19
CA HIS A 105 -8.34 16.60 -3.32
C HIS A 105 -8.36 15.23 -3.98
N PHE A 106 -8.58 15.15 -5.29
CA PHE A 106 -8.49 13.91 -6.04
C PHE A 106 -7.08 13.31 -5.95
N ILE A 107 -6.02 14.12 -6.10
CA ILE A 107 -4.63 13.66 -5.98
C ILE A 107 -4.34 13.21 -4.55
N SER A 108 -4.73 14.00 -3.53
CA SER A 108 -4.51 13.67 -2.12
C SER A 108 -5.16 12.33 -1.73
N ASP A 109 -6.44 12.15 -2.07
CA ASP A 109 -7.17 10.90 -1.82
C ASP A 109 -6.55 9.73 -2.57
N THR A 110 -6.29 9.90 -3.86
CA THR A 110 -5.77 8.82 -4.70
C THR A 110 -4.37 8.40 -4.25
N ALA A 111 -3.53 9.36 -3.83
CA ALA A 111 -2.21 9.07 -3.25
C ALA A 111 -2.33 8.26 -1.96
N PHE A 112 -3.24 8.65 -1.06
CA PHE A 112 -3.52 7.93 0.17
C PHE A 112 -4.01 6.49 -0.08
N LEU A 113 -5.00 6.33 -0.95
CA LEU A 113 -5.57 5.03 -1.31
C LEU A 113 -4.57 4.14 -2.04
N THR A 114 -3.75 4.71 -2.92
CA THR A 114 -2.67 3.99 -3.59
C THR A 114 -1.66 3.49 -2.56
N ALA A 115 -1.27 4.33 -1.61
CA ALA A 115 -0.33 3.94 -0.56
C ALA A 115 -0.87 2.76 0.28
N ILE A 116 -2.14 2.83 0.73
CA ILE A 116 -2.77 1.73 1.47
C ILE A 116 -2.90 0.47 0.61
N THR A 117 -3.28 0.60 -0.65
CA THR A 117 -3.36 -0.52 -1.60
C THR A 117 -2.01 -1.21 -1.74
N THR A 118 -0.92 -0.43 -1.86
CA THR A 118 0.44 -0.97 -1.94
C THR A 118 0.85 -1.71 -0.67
N LEU A 119 0.54 -1.16 0.51
CA LEU A 119 0.82 -1.83 1.78
C LEU A 119 0.04 -3.14 1.92
N GLY A 120 -1.25 -3.15 1.55
CA GLY A 120 -2.08 -4.35 1.54
C GLY A 120 -1.56 -5.40 0.56
N PHE A 121 -1.16 -4.98 -0.65
CA PHE A 121 -0.55 -5.86 -1.64
C PHE A 121 0.73 -6.50 -1.10
N ARG A 122 1.62 -5.69 -0.50
CA ARG A 122 2.88 -6.20 0.08
C ARG A 122 2.65 -7.12 1.26
N ALA A 123 1.67 -6.84 2.11
CA ALA A 123 1.36 -7.70 3.25
C ALA A 123 1.00 -9.12 2.82
N GLU A 124 0.16 -9.22 1.80
CA GLU A 124 -0.21 -10.52 1.24
C GLU A 124 0.96 -11.18 0.50
N ARG A 125 1.78 -10.42 -0.24
CA ARG A 125 2.99 -10.96 -0.87
C ARG A 125 3.97 -11.53 0.16
N ALA A 126 4.18 -10.85 1.27
CA ALA A 126 5.02 -11.33 2.36
C ALA A 126 4.53 -12.68 2.93
N ALA A 127 3.23 -12.78 3.19
CA ALA A 127 2.61 -14.02 3.64
C ALA A 127 2.73 -15.16 2.61
N GLN A 128 2.52 -14.87 1.32
CA GLN A 128 2.69 -15.84 0.24
C GLN A 128 4.14 -16.33 0.14
N MET A 129 5.13 -15.44 0.26
CA MET A 129 6.55 -15.81 0.19
C MET A 129 6.93 -16.73 1.36
N GLY A 130 6.49 -16.42 2.58
CA GLY A 130 6.76 -17.26 3.74
C GLY A 130 6.05 -18.62 3.73
N THR A 131 4.84 -18.71 3.15
CA THR A 131 4.04 -19.95 3.15
C THR A 131 4.26 -20.84 1.93
N ARG A 132 4.28 -20.27 0.72
CA ARG A 132 4.41 -21.02 -0.55
C ARG A 132 5.85 -21.23 -0.97
N TYR A 133 6.72 -20.28 -0.64
CA TYR A 133 8.14 -20.31 -0.99
C TYR A 133 9.03 -20.37 0.27
N GLY A 134 8.53 -20.97 1.35
CA GLY A 134 9.22 -21.10 2.64
C GLY A 134 10.62 -21.72 2.55
N TRP A 135 10.87 -22.53 1.51
CA TRP A 135 12.18 -23.13 1.22
C TRP A 135 13.27 -22.12 0.82
N LEU A 136 12.90 -20.94 0.33
CA LEU A 136 13.80 -19.93 -0.27
C LEU A 136 13.63 -18.59 0.43
N TYR A 137 12.43 -18.31 0.96
CA TYR A 137 12.11 -17.07 1.63
C TYR A 137 11.46 -17.29 2.98
N ARG A 138 11.75 -16.40 3.92
CA ARG A 138 11.07 -16.29 5.22
C ARG A 138 10.39 -14.93 5.32
N GLN A 139 9.18 -14.90 5.86
CA GLN A 139 8.49 -13.64 6.15
C GLN A 139 9.27 -12.83 7.22
N SER A 140 9.55 -11.57 6.94
CA SER A 140 10.27 -10.63 7.81
C SER A 140 9.37 -9.44 8.16
N GLY A 141 8.41 -9.71 9.03
CA GLY A 141 7.38 -8.74 9.45
C GLY A 141 6.12 -8.75 8.58
N PRO A 142 5.21 -7.78 8.77
CA PRO A 142 3.89 -7.83 8.15
C PRO A 142 3.91 -7.58 6.63
N VAL A 143 4.93 -6.89 6.09
CA VAL A 143 5.00 -6.43 4.69
C VAL A 143 6.33 -6.74 3.99
N GLY A 144 7.19 -7.52 4.65
CA GLY A 144 8.54 -7.86 4.17
C GLY A 144 8.81 -9.36 4.20
N TRP A 145 9.77 -9.79 3.39
CA TRP A 145 10.35 -11.12 3.37
C TRP A 145 11.84 -11.07 3.09
N SER A 146 12.59 -12.04 3.58
CA SER A 146 14.04 -12.19 3.35
C SER A 146 14.33 -13.56 2.76
N GLU A 147 15.46 -13.71 2.07
CA GLU A 147 15.95 -15.03 1.67
C GLU A 147 16.26 -15.87 2.92
N THR A 148 15.90 -17.14 2.87
CA THR A 148 16.32 -18.13 3.87
C THR A 148 17.79 -18.44 3.61
N ALA A 149 18.66 -18.25 4.60
CA ALA A 149 20.08 -18.59 4.47
C ALA A 149 20.22 -20.07 4.07
N PRO A 150 21.13 -20.42 3.14
CA PRO A 150 21.32 -21.81 2.75
C PRO A 150 21.69 -22.63 3.99
N SER A 151 20.88 -23.65 4.29
CA SER A 151 21.13 -24.58 5.39
C SER A 151 22.39 -25.40 5.08
N GLY A 152 23.52 -25.02 5.67
CA GLY A 152 24.74 -25.82 5.79
C GLY A 152 25.39 -26.27 4.47
N ALA A 153 26.56 -25.71 4.15
CA ALA A 153 27.51 -26.45 3.32
C ALA A 153 27.94 -27.72 4.09
N PRO A 154 27.88 -28.93 3.51
CA PRO A 154 28.45 -30.11 4.15
C PRO A 154 29.98 -30.01 4.04
N GLY A 155 30.65 -29.62 5.13
CA GLY A 155 32.11 -29.50 5.11
C GLY A 155 32.73 -28.81 6.30
N GLU A 156 32.45 -29.29 7.52
CA GLU A 156 33.42 -29.18 8.61
C GLU A 156 33.14 -30.26 9.65
N ALA A 157 33.77 -31.41 9.45
CA ALA A 157 34.05 -32.37 10.52
C ALA A 157 35.58 -32.40 10.67
N PRO A 158 36.12 -32.31 11.91
CA PRO A 158 37.56 -32.42 12.17
C PRO A 158 38.08 -33.83 11.92
#